data_AF-A0A364LM94-F1
#
_entry.id   AF-A0A364LM94-F1
#
_cell.length_a   1.000
_cell.length_b   1.000
_cell.length_c   1.000
_cell.angle_alpha   90.00
_cell.angle_beta   90.00
_cell.angle_gamma   90.00
#
_symmetry.space_group_name_H-M   'P 1'
#
loop_
_entity.id
_entity.type
_entity.pdbx_description
1 polymer ?
#
loop_
_entity_poly.entity_id
_entity_poly.type
_entity_poly.pdbx_seq_one_letter_code
_entity_poly.pdbx_strand_id
1 'polypeptide(L)'
;MRPSQWEIVILKPTKLFLSFLASQLPEVDLPSLKMLQTDNTAYVIRKQKDDEATLDEIERHFTFMFRHEISRWLGEDARNEIEGSFLDFLCCFKFELHSQIVLMEPAMENGQSLLRVKPRSVLLKWMRSTVDEQSDLIEVLDHINLAQLAENATVIVKNFENLTDIKPFLKQYYRPVFEAEMLRMCESSEQWPEVDSFEDFSRYFMVNVHTQLIHLH
;
A
#
# COMPACT_ATOMS: atom_id res chain seq x y z
N MET A 1 -12.44 16.92 -5.09
CA MET A 1 -12.41 15.46 -5.33
C MET A 1 -13.37 14.80 -4.36
N ARG A 2 -14.22 13.86 -4.79
CA ARG A 2 -15.07 13.11 -3.83
C ARG A 2 -14.18 12.08 -3.12
N PRO A 3 -14.32 11.90 -1.79
CA PRO A 3 -13.58 10.86 -1.09
C PRO A 3 -13.92 9.49 -1.69
N SER A 4 -12.90 8.66 -1.89
CA SER A 4 -13.08 7.28 -2.34
C SER A 4 -14.01 6.54 -1.37
N GLN A 5 -14.93 5.74 -1.92
CA GLN A 5 -15.77 4.82 -1.14
C GLN A 5 -15.03 3.51 -0.80
N TRP A 6 -13.78 3.40 -1.23
CA TRP A 6 -12.94 2.22 -1.13
C TRP A 6 -11.67 2.53 -0.34
N GLU A 7 -11.16 1.49 0.32
CA GLU A 7 -9.84 1.45 0.94
C GLU A 7 -9.08 0.23 0.42
N ILE A 8 -7.76 0.36 0.38
CA ILE A 8 -6.87 -0.72 -0.02
C ILE A 8 -6.06 -1.18 1.18
N VAL A 9 -6.14 -2.48 1.47
CA VAL A 9 -5.36 -3.17 2.49
C VAL A 9 -4.23 -3.93 1.80
N ILE A 10 -2.99 -3.55 2.04
CA ILE A 10 -1.83 -4.31 1.56
C ILE A 10 -1.32 -5.20 2.68
N LEU A 11 -1.29 -6.52 2.44
CA LEU A 11 -0.74 -7.48 3.38
C LEU A 11 0.75 -7.69 3.11
N LYS A 12 1.59 -7.34 4.06
CA LYS A 12 3.04 -7.61 3.99
C LYS A 12 3.39 -8.83 4.84
N PRO A 13 3.79 -9.95 4.22
CA PRO A 13 4.21 -11.14 4.95
C PRO A 13 5.32 -10.84 5.96
N THR A 14 5.19 -11.36 7.17
CA THR A 14 6.23 -11.29 8.21
C THR A 14 7.02 -12.59 8.28
N LYS A 15 8.03 -12.62 9.15
CA LYS A 15 8.74 -13.87 9.48
C LYS A 15 7.80 -14.93 10.06
N LEU A 16 6.74 -14.51 10.76
CA LEU A 16 5.77 -15.45 11.33
C LEU A 16 4.95 -16.13 10.24
N PHE A 17 4.60 -15.41 9.17
CA PHE A 17 3.97 -16.06 8.01
C PHE A 17 4.88 -17.09 7.37
N LEU A 18 6.18 -16.80 7.21
CA LEU A 18 7.12 -17.79 6.69
C LEU A 18 7.22 -19.02 7.62
N SER A 19 7.29 -18.82 8.93
CA SER A 19 7.26 -19.92 9.90
C SER A 19 5.94 -20.71 9.86
N PHE A 20 4.83 -20.03 9.62
CA PHE A 20 3.53 -20.63 9.43
C PHE A 20 3.50 -21.51 8.18
N LEU A 21 3.97 -21.01 7.03
CA LEU A 21 4.08 -21.82 5.81
C LEU A 21 4.98 -23.05 6.03
N ALA A 22 6.09 -22.89 6.78
CA ALA A 22 7.00 -23.99 7.10
C ALA A 22 6.39 -25.07 7.99
N SER A 23 5.47 -24.70 8.88
CA SER A 23 4.76 -25.70 9.70
C SER A 23 3.70 -26.46 8.91
N GLN A 24 3.13 -25.85 7.86
CA GLN A 24 2.14 -26.52 7.01
C GLN A 24 2.78 -27.55 6.07
N LEU A 25 3.97 -27.28 5.53
CA LEU A 25 4.65 -28.19 4.60
C LEU A 25 6.17 -28.23 4.89
N PRO A 26 6.62 -29.05 5.86
CA PRO A 26 8.02 -29.12 6.25
C PRO A 26 8.98 -29.58 5.14
N GLU A 27 8.45 -30.23 4.10
CA GLU A 27 9.22 -30.85 3.01
C GLU A 27 9.30 -29.99 1.75
N VAL A 28 8.65 -28.82 1.71
CA VAL A 28 8.63 -27.92 0.55
C VAL A 28 9.71 -26.85 0.68
N ASP A 29 10.41 -26.58 -0.43
CA ASP A 29 11.36 -25.46 -0.50
C ASP A 29 10.58 -24.14 -0.53
N LEU A 30 10.59 -23.42 0.59
CA LEU A 30 9.84 -22.20 0.75
C LEU A 30 10.59 -20.99 0.16
N PRO A 31 9.86 -20.04 -0.44
CA PRO A 31 10.47 -18.80 -0.91
C PRO A 31 11.08 -18.01 0.26
N SER A 32 12.17 -17.31 -0.02
CA SER A 32 12.75 -16.39 0.97
C SER A 32 11.74 -15.28 1.34
N LEU A 33 11.84 -14.75 2.57
CA LEU A 33 11.00 -13.63 3.00
C LEU A 33 11.06 -12.44 2.04
N LYS A 34 12.23 -12.18 1.44
CA LYS A 34 12.39 -11.11 0.45
C LYS A 34 11.53 -11.35 -0.79
N MET A 35 11.43 -12.61 -1.26
CA MET A 35 10.54 -12.97 -2.38
C MET A 35 9.08 -12.80 -1.99
N LEU A 36 8.68 -13.26 -0.80
CA LEU A 36 7.33 -13.06 -0.26
C LEU A 36 6.91 -11.59 -0.23
N GLN A 37 7.87 -10.70 0.07
CA GLN A 37 7.63 -9.26 0.20
C GLN A 37 7.81 -8.46 -1.11
N THR A 38 8.23 -9.12 -2.20
CA THR A 38 8.53 -8.43 -3.48
C THR A 38 7.27 -7.91 -4.15
N ASP A 39 6.20 -8.72 -4.14
CA ASP A 39 4.90 -8.37 -4.71
C ASP A 39 3.84 -8.75 -3.68
N ASN A 40 3.39 -7.76 -2.91
CA ASN A 40 2.42 -8.00 -1.83
C ASN A 40 1.01 -7.92 -2.38
N THR A 41 0.10 -8.76 -1.88
CA THR A 41 -1.31 -8.71 -2.28
C THR A 41 -1.99 -7.50 -1.68
N ALA A 42 -2.75 -6.81 -2.51
CA ALA A 42 -3.61 -5.71 -2.14
C ALA A 42 -5.08 -6.16 -2.20
N TYR A 43 -5.84 -5.83 -1.18
CA TYR A 43 -7.26 -6.15 -1.07
C TYR A 43 -8.08 -4.87 -1.04
N VAL A 44 -9.14 -4.81 -1.84
CA VAL A 44 -10.09 -3.71 -1.86
C VAL A 44 -11.24 -4.03 -0.91
N ILE A 45 -11.45 -3.12 0.05
CA ILE A 45 -12.59 -3.14 0.97
C ILE A 45 -13.38 -1.85 0.85
N ARG A 46 -14.63 -1.85 1.32
CA ARG A 46 -15.38 -0.61 1.48
C ARG A 46 -14.74 0.24 2.57
N LYS A 47 -14.64 1.53 2.30
CA LYS A 47 -14.19 2.51 3.28
C LYS A 47 -15.13 2.51 4.48
N GLN A 48 -14.58 2.33 5.67
CA GLN A 48 -15.35 2.36 6.90
C GLN A 48 -15.27 3.74 7.58
N LYS A 49 -16.11 3.92 8.59
CA LYS A 49 -16.24 5.18 9.34
C LYS A 49 -15.10 5.41 10.34
N ASP A 50 -14.48 4.34 10.83
CA ASP A 50 -13.47 4.33 11.87
C ASP A 50 -12.61 3.04 11.79
N ASP A 51 -11.46 3.05 12.46
CA ASP A 51 -10.48 1.94 12.42
C ASP A 51 -11.04 0.63 13.00
N GLU A 52 -11.95 0.70 13.97
CA GLU A 52 -12.60 -0.46 14.56
C GLU A 52 -13.52 -1.14 13.53
N ALA A 53 -14.35 -0.37 12.84
CA ALA A 53 -15.17 -0.89 11.75
C ALA A 53 -14.32 -1.43 10.58
N THR A 54 -13.16 -0.82 10.29
CA THR A 54 -12.20 -1.35 9.31
C THR A 54 -11.65 -2.71 9.76
N LEU A 55 -11.30 -2.85 11.04
CA LEU A 55 -10.81 -4.11 11.60
C LEU A 55 -11.89 -5.21 11.57
N ASP A 56 -13.13 -4.88 11.94
CA ASP A 56 -14.28 -5.79 11.85
C ASP A 56 -14.48 -6.30 10.41
N GLU A 57 -14.33 -5.42 9.43
CA GLU A 57 -14.45 -5.79 8.02
C GLU A 57 -13.30 -6.72 7.58
N ILE A 58 -12.07 -6.44 8.01
CA ILE A 58 -10.93 -7.34 7.77
C ILE A 58 -11.18 -8.70 8.44
N GLU A 59 -11.71 -8.73 9.67
CA GLU A 59 -12.04 -9.97 10.37
C GLU A 59 -13.10 -10.78 9.59
N ARG A 60 -14.13 -10.15 9.05
CA ARG A 60 -15.13 -10.87 8.22
C ARG A 60 -14.49 -11.59 7.02
N HIS A 61 -13.42 -11.04 6.46
CA HIS A 61 -12.77 -11.56 5.26
C HIS A 61 -11.46 -12.32 5.54
N PHE A 62 -10.98 -12.36 6.79
CA PHE A 62 -9.62 -12.84 7.10
C PHE A 62 -9.40 -14.28 6.61
N THR A 63 -10.41 -15.15 6.73
CA THR A 63 -10.27 -16.56 6.32
C THR A 63 -10.01 -16.67 4.82
N PHE A 64 -10.68 -15.85 4.01
CA PHE A 64 -10.47 -15.81 2.57
C PHE A 64 -9.08 -15.23 2.25
N MET A 65 -8.74 -14.08 2.82
CA MET A 65 -7.46 -13.41 2.61
C MET A 65 -6.28 -14.32 2.98
N PHE A 66 -6.35 -14.96 4.16
CA PHE A 66 -5.28 -15.82 4.64
C PHE A 66 -5.09 -17.05 3.75
N ARG A 67 -6.20 -17.70 3.34
CA ARG A 67 -6.16 -18.84 2.42
C ARG A 67 -5.63 -18.46 1.04
N HIS A 68 -6.00 -17.28 0.54
CA HIS A 68 -5.44 -16.75 -0.70
C HIS A 68 -3.93 -16.62 -0.61
N GLU A 69 -3.42 -15.96 0.45
CA GLU A 69 -1.98 -15.80 0.64
C GLU A 69 -1.25 -17.15 0.74
N ILE A 70 -1.83 -18.14 1.42
CA ILE A 70 -1.21 -19.45 1.53
C ILE A 70 -1.19 -20.17 0.18
N SER A 71 -2.34 -20.19 -0.52
CA SER A 71 -2.48 -20.85 -1.82
C SER A 71 -1.57 -20.23 -2.87
N ARG A 72 -1.33 -18.92 -2.79
CA ARG A 72 -0.40 -18.20 -3.67
C ARG A 72 1.02 -18.76 -3.63
N TRP A 73 1.47 -19.24 -2.47
CA TRP A 73 2.83 -19.73 -2.28
C TRP A 73 2.95 -21.25 -2.28
N LEU A 74 1.93 -21.96 -1.79
CA LEU A 74 1.93 -23.42 -1.67
C LEU A 74 1.13 -24.14 -2.76
N GLY A 75 0.42 -23.39 -3.62
CA GLY A 75 -0.48 -23.93 -4.65
C GLY A 75 -1.91 -24.15 -4.16
N GLU A 76 -2.83 -24.32 -5.10
CA GLU A 76 -4.27 -24.48 -4.80
C GLU A 76 -4.63 -25.77 -4.05
N ASP A 77 -3.74 -26.77 -4.12
CA ASP A 77 -3.88 -28.07 -3.47
C ASP A 77 -3.36 -28.09 -2.04
N ALA A 78 -2.80 -26.97 -1.54
CA ALA A 78 -2.49 -26.78 -0.11
C ALA A 78 -3.77 -26.69 0.77
N ARG A 79 -4.93 -27.02 0.21
CA ARG A 79 -6.15 -27.33 0.93
C ARG A 79 -5.88 -28.53 1.82
N ASN A 80 -5.79 -28.29 3.12
CA ASN A 80 -6.64 -28.96 4.11
C ASN A 80 -6.28 -28.39 5.50
N GLU A 81 -7.30 -27.97 6.26
CA GLU A 81 -7.23 -27.73 7.72
C GLU A 81 -6.39 -26.55 8.22
N ILE A 82 -6.23 -25.48 7.43
CA ILE A 82 -5.61 -24.25 7.94
C ILE A 82 -6.60 -23.52 8.87
N GLU A 83 -6.61 -23.96 10.14
CA GLU A 83 -7.23 -23.31 11.28
C GLU A 83 -6.31 -22.19 11.78
N GLY A 84 -6.28 -21.08 11.05
CA GLY A 84 -5.72 -19.83 11.56
C GLY A 84 -6.79 -19.06 12.31
N SER A 85 -6.53 -18.67 13.55
CA SER A 85 -7.35 -17.65 14.21
C SER A 85 -7.14 -16.28 13.56
N PHE A 86 -8.06 -15.35 13.77
CA PHE A 86 -7.85 -13.97 13.34
C PHE A 86 -6.56 -13.38 13.92
N LEU A 87 -6.18 -13.79 15.14
CA LEU A 87 -4.92 -13.38 15.76
C LEU A 87 -3.70 -13.91 15.01
N ASP A 88 -3.72 -15.16 14.56
CA ASP A 88 -2.62 -15.72 13.74
C ASP A 88 -2.47 -14.95 12.44
N PHE A 89 -3.58 -14.60 11.81
CA PHE A 89 -3.60 -13.75 10.62
C PHE A 89 -2.97 -12.38 10.91
N LEU A 90 -3.38 -11.71 12.00
CA LEU A 90 -2.80 -10.43 12.40
C LEU A 90 -1.29 -10.51 12.69
N CYS A 91 -0.81 -11.63 13.22
CA CYS A 91 0.62 -11.86 13.47
C CYS A 91 1.41 -12.17 12.18
N CYS A 92 0.78 -12.84 11.21
CA CYS A 92 1.41 -13.22 9.95
C CYS A 92 1.67 -12.02 9.04
N PHE A 93 0.89 -10.95 9.15
CA PHE A 93 0.96 -9.82 8.21
C PHE A 93 1.14 -8.48 8.91
N LYS A 94 1.97 -7.61 8.33
CA LYS A 94 1.86 -6.17 8.57
C LYS A 94 0.84 -5.61 7.59
N PHE A 95 -0.13 -4.86 8.11
CA PHE A 95 -1.16 -4.21 7.32
C PHE A 95 -0.71 -2.81 6.94
N GLU A 96 -1.01 -2.40 5.71
CA GLU A 96 -0.94 -1.02 5.28
C GLU A 96 -2.29 -0.63 4.69
N LEU A 97 -2.88 0.43 5.22
CA LEU A 97 -4.18 0.94 4.78
C LEU A 97 -3.98 2.20 3.94
N HIS A 98 -4.65 2.22 2.79
CA HIS A 98 -4.57 3.29 1.81
C HIS A 98 -5.97 3.75 1.43
N SER A 99 -6.31 4.97 1.80
CA SER A 99 -7.62 5.57 1.51
C SER A 99 -7.59 6.56 0.34
N GLN A 100 -6.40 6.99 -0.07
CA GLN A 100 -6.22 7.88 -1.22
C GLN A 100 -5.98 7.07 -2.48
N ILE A 101 -7.05 6.89 -3.26
CA ILE A 101 -7.05 6.05 -4.46
C ILE A 101 -7.25 6.91 -5.71
N VAL A 102 -6.31 6.82 -6.65
CA VAL A 102 -6.43 7.35 -8.00
C VAL A 102 -6.84 6.20 -8.92
N LEU A 103 -8.11 6.17 -9.30
CA LEU A 103 -8.64 5.15 -10.20
C LEU A 103 -8.42 5.55 -11.66
N MET A 104 -7.70 4.73 -12.42
CA MET A 104 -7.47 4.92 -13.87
C MET A 104 -8.10 3.84 -14.73
N GLU A 105 -8.85 2.93 -14.11
CA GLU A 105 -9.72 1.97 -14.77
C GLU A 105 -11.19 2.47 -14.73
N PRO A 106 -12.10 1.96 -15.59
CA PRO A 106 -13.49 2.45 -15.65
C PRO A 106 -14.24 2.33 -14.31
N ALA A 107 -13.98 1.28 -13.55
CA ALA A 107 -14.53 1.03 -12.23
C ALA A 107 -13.50 0.31 -11.35
N MET A 108 -13.72 0.29 -10.03
CA MET A 108 -12.77 -0.31 -9.08
C MET A 108 -12.60 -1.80 -9.37
N GLU A 109 -13.71 -2.48 -9.67
CA GLU A 109 -13.83 -3.91 -9.94
C GLU A 109 -13.06 -4.33 -11.20
N ASN A 110 -12.71 -3.39 -12.07
CA ASN A 110 -11.86 -3.65 -13.22
C ASN A 110 -10.36 -3.63 -12.87
N GLY A 111 -9.98 -3.10 -11.71
CA GLY A 111 -8.60 -3.04 -11.25
C GLY A 111 -8.07 -4.41 -10.86
N GLN A 112 -6.93 -4.78 -11.43
CA GLN A 112 -6.20 -6.03 -11.19
C GLN A 112 -4.81 -5.79 -10.59
N SER A 113 -4.27 -4.58 -10.78
CA SER A 113 -3.00 -4.15 -10.21
C SER A 113 -3.07 -2.72 -9.71
N LEU A 114 -2.11 -2.36 -8.85
CA LEU A 114 -1.93 -0.98 -8.42
C LEU A 114 -0.46 -0.59 -8.31
N LEU A 115 -0.24 0.73 -8.35
CA LEU A 115 1.03 1.36 -8.02
C LEU A 115 0.86 2.10 -6.70
N ARG A 116 1.69 1.81 -5.71
CA ARG A 116 1.76 2.60 -4.47
C ARG A 116 2.88 3.61 -4.57
N VAL A 117 2.56 4.88 -4.38
CA VAL A 117 3.50 6.00 -4.48
C VAL A 117 3.85 6.47 -3.08
N LYS A 118 5.00 6.03 -2.58
CA LYS A 118 5.44 6.29 -1.21
C LYS A 118 6.47 7.42 -1.15
N PRO A 119 6.32 8.40 -0.24
CA PRO A 119 7.33 9.41 -0.02
C PRO A 119 8.61 8.79 0.54
N ARG A 120 9.76 9.18 0.01
CA ARG A 120 11.09 8.81 0.52
C ARG A 120 11.47 9.69 1.69
N SER A 121 12.43 9.22 2.49
CA SER A 121 12.96 9.97 3.61
C SER A 121 13.52 11.35 3.24
N VAL A 122 14.02 11.52 2.01
CA VAL A 122 14.49 12.81 1.50
C VAL A 122 13.36 13.84 1.47
N LEU A 123 12.16 13.46 1.00
CA LEU A 123 11.00 14.34 1.00
C LEU A 123 10.53 14.65 2.42
N LEU A 124 10.43 13.63 3.28
CA LEU A 124 9.98 13.81 4.65
C LEU A 124 10.92 14.73 5.45
N LYS A 125 12.23 14.65 5.21
CA LYS A 125 13.22 15.56 5.80
C LYS A 125 13.09 16.99 5.28
N TRP A 126 12.87 17.13 3.97
CA TRP A 126 12.65 18.44 3.35
C TRP A 126 11.42 19.13 3.94
N MET A 127 10.31 18.42 4.07
CA MET A 127 9.09 18.95 4.69
C MET A 127 9.30 19.42 6.13
N ARG A 128 10.11 18.69 6.93
CA ARG A 128 10.46 19.15 8.28
C ARG A 128 11.22 20.47 8.25
N SER A 129 12.27 20.57 7.44
CA SER A 129 13.10 21.77 7.37
C SER A 129 12.34 23.01 6.90
N THR A 130 11.42 22.85 5.95
CA THR A 130 10.62 23.97 5.43
C THR A 130 9.67 24.55 6.47
N VAL A 131 9.25 23.75 7.46
CA VAL A 131 8.38 24.25 8.53
C VAL A 131 9.16 24.76 9.73
N ASP A 132 10.32 24.17 10.03
CA ASP A 132 11.22 24.67 11.08
C ASP A 132 11.72 26.11 10.77
N GLU A 133 11.71 26.54 9.50
CA GLU A 133 12.05 27.90 9.08
C GLU A 133 10.89 28.92 9.21
N GLN A 134 9.66 28.48 9.49
CA GLN A 134 8.45 29.31 9.62
C GLN A 134 8.00 29.46 11.09
N SER A 135 8.97 29.60 12.00
CA SER A 135 8.82 29.61 13.45
C SER A 135 7.77 30.59 14.00
N ASP A 136 6.53 30.11 14.08
CA ASP A 136 5.49 30.38 15.09
C ASP A 136 4.40 29.26 15.13
N LEU A 137 4.52 28.22 14.29
CA LEU A 137 3.54 27.12 14.13
C LEU A 137 4.03 25.77 14.71
N ILE A 138 4.79 25.81 15.80
CA ILE A 138 5.35 24.61 16.45
C ILE A 138 4.24 23.66 16.95
N GLU A 139 3.02 24.16 17.18
CA GLU A 139 1.90 23.34 17.68
C GLU A 139 1.18 22.49 16.61
N VAL A 140 1.31 22.79 15.31
CA VAL A 140 0.54 22.08 14.26
C VAL A 140 1.24 20.80 13.78
N LEU A 141 2.56 20.70 13.90
CA LEU A 141 3.35 19.56 13.39
C LEU A 141 3.67 18.48 14.40
N ASP A 142 3.53 18.73 15.70
CA ASP A 142 3.52 17.65 16.70
C ASP A 142 2.35 16.67 16.47
N HIS A 143 1.35 17.05 15.66
CA HIS A 143 0.24 16.20 15.24
C HIS A 143 0.43 15.44 13.92
N ILE A 144 1.46 15.75 13.13
CA ILE A 144 1.72 15.03 11.88
C ILE A 144 2.80 13.98 12.14
N ASN A 145 2.37 12.80 12.59
CA ASN A 145 3.26 11.65 12.67
C ASN A 145 3.73 11.30 11.25
N LEU A 146 4.92 11.75 10.87
CA LEU A 146 5.50 11.51 9.55
C LEU A 146 5.63 10.02 9.21
N ALA A 147 5.62 9.13 10.21
CA ALA A 147 5.51 7.70 9.99
C ALA A 147 4.11 7.31 9.47
N GLN A 148 3.04 7.88 10.02
CA GLN A 148 1.66 7.71 9.53
C GLN A 148 1.46 8.33 8.14
N LEU A 149 2.07 9.50 7.87
CA LEU A 149 2.06 10.07 6.52
C LEU A 149 2.75 9.17 5.49
N ALA A 150 3.85 8.52 5.86
CA ALA A 150 4.56 7.59 4.98
C ALA A 150 3.85 6.23 4.85
N GLU A 151 3.00 5.87 5.81
CA GLU A 151 2.21 4.64 5.79
C GLU A 151 0.99 4.77 4.88
N ASN A 152 0.19 5.83 5.01
CA ASN A 152 -0.95 6.10 4.11
C ASN A 152 -0.49 6.81 2.83
N ALA A 153 0.02 6.04 1.87
CA ALA A 153 0.45 6.52 0.55
C ALA A 153 -0.72 6.63 -0.46
N THR A 154 -0.59 7.47 -1.48
CA THR A 154 -1.46 7.42 -2.66
C THR A 154 -1.24 6.11 -3.43
N VAL A 155 -2.34 5.46 -3.79
CA VAL A 155 -2.37 4.25 -4.62
C VAL A 155 -3.08 4.54 -5.94
N ILE A 156 -2.50 4.11 -7.04
CA ILE A 156 -3.02 4.27 -8.40
C ILE A 156 -3.48 2.92 -8.89
N VAL A 157 -4.79 2.76 -9.12
CA VAL A 157 -5.35 1.52 -9.68
C VAL A 157 -5.31 1.64 -11.20
N LYS A 158 -4.42 0.84 -11.80
CA LYS A 158 -4.20 0.78 -13.24
C LYS A 158 -3.68 -0.61 -13.59
N ASN A 159 -4.26 -1.20 -14.62
CA ASN A 159 -3.82 -2.47 -15.19
C ASN A 159 -2.68 -2.24 -16.17
N PHE A 160 -1.63 -3.03 -16.04
CA PHE A 160 -0.50 -3.03 -16.98
C PHE A 160 -0.40 -4.42 -17.61
N GLU A 161 -0.34 -4.48 -18.94
CA GLU A 161 -0.08 -5.75 -19.64
C GLU A 161 1.34 -6.23 -19.36
N ASN A 162 2.32 -5.32 -19.29
CA ASN A 162 3.71 -5.63 -18.97
C ASN A 162 4.28 -4.68 -17.92
N LEU A 163 5.13 -5.21 -17.03
CA LEU A 163 5.84 -4.39 -16.04
C LEU A 163 6.74 -3.32 -16.68
N THR A 164 7.17 -3.53 -17.92
CA THR A 164 7.96 -2.57 -18.70
C THR A 164 7.21 -1.27 -19.00
N ASP A 165 5.87 -1.31 -18.99
CA ASP A 165 5.01 -0.19 -19.36
C ASP A 165 4.82 0.80 -18.20
N ILE A 166 5.14 0.36 -16.97
CA ILE A 166 5.01 1.17 -15.76
C ILE A 166 5.92 2.39 -15.79
N LYS A 167 7.18 2.24 -16.25
CA LYS A 167 8.13 3.35 -16.28
C LYS A 167 7.75 4.42 -17.32
N PRO A 168 7.40 4.08 -18.58
CA PRO A 168 6.82 5.03 -19.52
C PRO A 168 5.57 5.74 -18.97
N PHE A 169 4.66 4.98 -18.35
CA PHE A 169 3.48 5.55 -17.70
C PHE A 169 3.85 6.59 -16.64
N LEU A 170 4.75 6.25 -15.71
CA LEU A 170 5.17 7.20 -14.67
C LEU A 170 5.88 8.42 -15.26
N LYS A 171 6.67 8.26 -16.32
CA LYS A 171 7.28 9.41 -17.02
C LYS A 171 6.25 10.35 -17.65
N GLN A 172 5.11 9.83 -18.06
CA GLN A 172 4.03 10.64 -18.62
C GLN A 172 3.21 11.32 -17.51
N TYR A 173 3.02 10.65 -16.37
CA TYR A 173 2.08 11.07 -15.32
C TYR A 173 2.72 11.52 -14.00
N TYR A 174 4.05 11.65 -13.91
CA TYR A 174 4.72 11.99 -12.64
C TYR A 174 4.24 13.31 -12.03
N ARG A 175 3.87 14.31 -12.84
CA ARG A 175 3.36 15.60 -12.34
C ARG A 175 1.98 15.43 -11.65
N PRO A 176 0.93 14.90 -12.31
CA PRO A 176 -0.33 14.59 -11.63
C PRO A 176 -0.19 13.70 -10.39
N VAL A 177 0.72 12.71 -10.44
CA VAL A 177 0.96 11.80 -9.32
C VAL A 177 1.63 12.52 -8.15
N PHE A 178 2.61 13.38 -8.45
CA PHE A 178 3.25 14.24 -7.47
C PHE A 178 2.24 15.15 -6.78
N GLU A 179 1.42 15.86 -7.56
CA GLU A 179 0.41 16.78 -7.04
C GLU A 179 -0.61 16.05 -6.15
N ALA A 180 -1.08 14.86 -6.57
CA ALA A 180 -2.03 14.07 -5.80
C ALA A 180 -1.48 13.65 -4.43
N GLU A 181 -0.20 13.26 -4.38
CA GLU A 181 0.45 12.85 -3.12
C GLU A 181 0.84 14.05 -2.26
N MET A 182 1.29 15.16 -2.87
CA MET A 182 1.61 16.38 -2.12
C MET A 182 0.37 17.05 -1.53
N LEU A 183 -0.75 17.14 -2.26
CA LEU A 183 -2.02 17.67 -1.74
C LEU A 183 -2.49 16.91 -0.49
N ARG A 184 -2.20 15.62 -0.40
CA ARG A 184 -2.50 14.80 0.77
C ARG A 184 -1.63 15.15 1.98
N MET A 185 -0.38 15.53 1.76
CA MET A 185 0.61 15.79 2.82
C MET A 185 0.71 17.27 3.21
N CYS A 186 0.45 18.20 2.29
CA CYS A 186 0.56 19.64 2.46
C CYS A 186 -0.37 20.35 1.48
N GLU A 187 -1.35 21.09 1.98
CA GLU A 187 -2.30 21.85 1.15
C GLU A 187 -1.66 23.10 0.50
N SER A 188 -0.56 23.61 1.06
CA SER A 188 0.12 24.80 0.56
C SER A 188 1.10 24.44 -0.56
N SER A 189 0.66 24.61 -1.81
CA SER A 189 1.48 24.32 -3.00
C SER A 189 2.77 25.14 -3.11
N GLU A 190 2.83 26.30 -2.45
CA GLU A 190 4.04 27.14 -2.39
C GLU A 190 5.14 26.47 -1.54
N GLN A 191 4.76 25.54 -0.68
CA GLN A 191 5.64 24.77 0.19
C GLN A 191 5.91 23.38 -0.38
N TRP A 192 5.75 23.17 -1.69
CA TRP A 192 6.12 21.91 -2.32
C TRP A 192 7.53 21.99 -2.90
N PRO A 193 8.29 20.89 -2.93
CA PRO A 193 9.55 20.88 -3.64
C PRO A 193 9.30 21.04 -5.14
N GLU A 194 10.23 21.72 -5.83
CA GLU A 194 10.20 21.78 -7.28
C GLU A 194 10.47 20.38 -7.88
N VAL A 195 9.56 19.92 -8.73
CA VAL A 195 9.66 18.63 -9.43
C VAL A 195 9.44 18.86 -10.92
N ASP A 196 10.53 19.07 -11.65
CA ASP A 196 10.48 19.37 -13.07
C ASP A 196 10.73 18.18 -13.97
N SER A 197 11.35 17.14 -13.44
CA SER A 197 11.70 15.92 -14.17
C SER A 197 11.20 14.65 -13.47
N PHE A 198 11.19 13.55 -14.21
CA PHE A 198 10.90 12.23 -13.63
C PHE A 198 12.01 11.78 -12.66
N GLU A 199 13.24 12.26 -12.88
CA GLU A 199 14.37 12.04 -12.00
C GLU A 199 14.16 12.71 -10.64
N ASP A 200 13.64 13.95 -10.62
CA ASP A 200 13.28 14.65 -9.37
C ASP A 200 12.15 13.92 -8.65
N PHE A 201 11.12 13.50 -9.39
CA PHE A 201 10.05 12.67 -8.84
C PHE A 201 10.62 11.39 -8.19
N SER A 202 11.52 10.69 -8.88
CA SER A 202 12.14 9.46 -8.38
C SER A 202 13.05 9.66 -7.17
N ARG A 203 13.58 10.88 -6.99
CA ARG A 203 14.35 11.28 -5.81
C ARG A 203 13.47 11.42 -4.57
N TYR A 204 12.25 11.93 -4.74
CA TYR A 204 11.32 12.17 -3.64
C TYR A 204 10.37 10.99 -3.38
N PHE A 205 10.06 10.19 -4.38
CA PHE A 205 9.08 9.10 -4.28
C PHE A 205 9.66 7.75 -4.68
N MET A 206 9.15 6.71 -4.03
CA MET A 206 9.35 5.32 -4.39
C MET A 206 8.02 4.76 -4.87
N VAL A 207 8.04 4.08 -6.02
CA VAL A 207 6.86 3.40 -6.53
C VAL A 207 7.01 1.90 -6.28
N ASN A 208 6.05 1.32 -5.56
CA ASN A 208 5.91 -0.13 -5.41
C ASN A 208 4.79 -0.62 -6.32
N VAL A 209 5.04 -1.72 -7.03
CA VAL A 209 4.06 -2.36 -7.90
C VAL A 209 3.45 -3.51 -7.14
N HIS A 210 2.13 -3.59 -7.18
CA HIS A 210 1.35 -4.69 -6.63
C HIS A 210 0.54 -5.29 -7.77
N THR A 211 0.90 -6.50 -8.20
CA THR A 211 0.27 -7.14 -9.36
C THR A 211 -1.01 -7.90 -9.00
N GLN A 212 -1.27 -8.04 -7.70
CA GLN A 212 -2.43 -8.74 -7.16
C GLN A 212 -3.33 -7.75 -6.44
N LEU A 213 -4.37 -7.27 -7.13
CA LEU A 213 -5.46 -6.50 -6.54
C LEU A 213 -6.73 -7.36 -6.50
N ILE A 214 -7.22 -7.64 -5.29
CA ILE A 214 -8.34 -8.54 -5.05
C ILE A 214 -9.50 -7.78 -4.44
N HIS A 215 -10.69 -7.94 -5.01
CA HIS A 215 -11.92 -7.31 -4.50
C HIS A 215 -12.62 -8.25 -3.52
N LEU A 216 -12.93 -7.75 -2.33
CA LEU A 216 -13.62 -8.53 -1.29
C LEU A 216 -15.15 -8.34 -1.32
N HIS A 217 -15.67 -7.59 -2.30
CA HIS A 217 -17.09 -7.29 -2.51
C HIS A 217 -17.53 -7.47 -3.96
#